data_AF-A0AAV7SJ99-F1
#
_entry.id   AF-A0AAV7SJ99-F1
#
_cell.length_a   1.000
_cell.length_b   1.000
_cell.length_c   1.000
_cell.angle_alpha   90.00
_cell.angle_beta   90.00
_cell.angle_gamma   90.00
#
_symmetry.space_group_name_H-M   'P 1'
#
loop_
_entity.id
_entity.type
_entity.pdbx_description
1 polymer ?
#
loop_
_entity_poly.entity_id
_entity_poly.type
_entity_poly.pdbx_seq_one_letter_code
_entity_poly.pdbx_strand_id
1 'polypeptide(L)'
;MLYFDNNKITNIPDEYFQGFKALQYLRLSHNKLTDAGVPGNAFNISTLLELDLSFNELSSIPTVNEGLENLYLQVNKIQKFTVSSFCKVIGPLDYSRIKHLRLDGNNITRADLPQEMYTCLRQASDIELE
;
A
#
# COMPACT_ATOMS: atom_id res chain seq x y z
N MET A 1 0.97 -14.11 -10.07
CA MET A 1 1.98 -13.04 -9.97
C MET A 1 1.83 -12.15 -11.19
N LEU A 2 1.97 -10.83 -11.04
CA LEU A 2 1.97 -9.87 -12.14
C LEU A 2 3.10 -8.85 -11.90
N TYR A 3 3.90 -8.62 -12.94
CA TYR A 3 5.06 -7.72 -12.89
C TYR A 3 4.96 -6.71 -14.02
N PHE A 4 4.86 -5.44 -13.66
CA PHE A 4 4.73 -4.30 -14.56
C PHE A 4 5.74 -3.19 -14.24
N ASP A 5 6.82 -3.56 -13.55
CA ASP A 5 7.88 -2.64 -13.16
C ASP A 5 8.53 -1.94 -14.37
N ASN A 6 9.09 -0.74 -14.16
CA ASN A 6 9.87 -0.01 -15.15
C ASN A 6 9.09 0.31 -16.45
N ASN A 7 7.85 0.76 -16.28
CA ASN A 7 6.99 1.17 -17.38
C ASN A 7 6.62 2.66 -17.26
N LYS A 8 5.64 3.08 -18.04
CA LYS A 8 5.09 4.45 -18.03
C LYS A 8 3.61 4.43 -17.66
N ILE A 9 3.21 3.51 -16.79
CA ILE A 9 1.81 3.38 -16.36
C ILE A 9 1.45 4.61 -15.54
N THR A 10 0.44 5.33 -16.00
CA THR A 10 -0.11 6.51 -15.33
C THR A 10 -1.51 6.26 -14.79
N ASN A 11 -2.21 5.22 -15.27
CA ASN A 11 -3.58 4.94 -14.91
C ASN A 11 -3.84 3.44 -14.81
N ILE A 12 -4.57 3.03 -13.78
CA ILE A 12 -5.08 1.68 -13.56
C ILE A 12 -6.60 1.76 -13.75
N PRO A 13 -7.20 0.97 -14.65
CA PRO A 13 -8.65 0.94 -14.81
C PRO A 13 -9.35 0.50 -13.52
N ASP A 14 -10.59 0.96 -13.34
CA ASP A 14 -11.44 0.51 -12.24
C ASP A 14 -11.55 -1.03 -12.24
N GLU A 15 -11.45 -1.60 -11.04
CA GLU A 15 -11.60 -3.04 -10.81
C GLU A 15 -10.61 -3.95 -11.58
N TYR A 16 -9.56 -3.40 -12.20
CA TYR A 16 -8.66 -4.14 -13.10
C TYR A 16 -8.12 -5.43 -12.47
N PHE A 17 -7.76 -5.38 -11.19
CA PHE A 17 -7.19 -6.53 -10.49
C PHE A 17 -8.21 -7.45 -9.80
N GLN A 18 -9.49 -7.09 -9.75
CA GLN A 18 -10.52 -7.85 -9.02
C GLN A 18 -10.84 -9.21 -9.67
N GLY A 19 -10.55 -9.36 -10.96
CA GLY A 19 -10.70 -10.64 -11.68
C GLY A 19 -9.64 -11.70 -11.33
N PHE A 20 -8.50 -11.32 -10.74
CA PHE A 20 -7.39 -12.24 -10.49
C PHE A 20 -7.52 -12.92 -9.13
N LYS A 21 -8.30 -14.01 -9.09
CA LYS A 21 -8.66 -14.76 -7.87
C LYS A 21 -7.50 -15.42 -7.12
N ALA A 22 -6.29 -15.44 -7.68
CA ALA A 22 -5.11 -16.08 -7.10
C ALA A 22 -3.87 -15.16 -7.17
N LEU A 23 -4.07 -13.84 -7.28
CA LEU A 23 -2.97 -12.90 -7.39
C LEU A 23 -2.33 -12.66 -6.02
N GLN A 24 -1.16 -13.24 -5.81
CA GLN A 24 -0.40 -13.09 -4.56
C GLN A 24 0.66 -11.99 -4.59
N TYR A 25 1.20 -11.67 -5.77
CA TYR A 25 2.30 -10.71 -5.93
C TYR A 25 2.00 -9.78 -7.09
N LEU A 26 2.03 -8.48 -6.83
CA LEU A 26 1.84 -7.42 -7.81
C LEU A 26 2.96 -6.39 -7.67
N ARG A 27 3.73 -6.20 -8.74
CA ARG A 27 4.76 -5.16 -8.77
C ARG A 27 4.52 -4.16 -9.90
N LEU A 28 4.56 -2.90 -9.52
CA LEU A 28 4.28 -1.71 -10.32
C LEU A 28 5.34 -0.64 -10.04
N SER A 29 6.52 -1.03 -9.57
CA SER A 29 7.59 -0.09 -9.23
C SER A 29 8.10 0.64 -10.46
N HIS A 30 8.70 1.82 -10.27
CA HIS A 30 9.26 2.62 -11.37
C HIS A 30 8.22 2.89 -12.49
N ASN A 31 7.06 3.41 -12.10
CA ASN A 31 6.01 3.86 -13.00
C ASN A 31 5.72 5.36 -12.75
N LYS A 32 4.58 5.84 -13.23
CA LYS A 32 4.14 7.24 -13.09
C LYS A 32 2.76 7.32 -12.44
N LEU A 33 2.48 6.38 -11.53
CA LEU A 33 1.19 6.34 -10.85
C LEU A 33 1.07 7.55 -9.92
N THR A 34 -0.09 8.18 -9.99
CA THR A 34 -0.52 9.26 -9.09
C THR A 34 -1.87 8.87 -8.50
N ASP A 35 -2.30 9.53 -7.44
CA ASP A 35 -3.59 9.25 -6.80
C ASP A 35 -4.77 9.34 -7.79
N ALA A 36 -4.70 10.27 -8.76
CA ALA A 36 -5.72 10.44 -9.80
C ALA A 36 -5.79 9.26 -10.78
N GLY A 37 -4.69 8.53 -10.96
CA GLY A 37 -4.59 7.37 -11.83
C GLY A 37 -4.81 6.03 -11.13
N VAL A 38 -5.02 6.04 -9.82
CA VAL A 38 -5.24 4.84 -9.01
C VAL A 38 -6.63 4.89 -8.39
N PRO A 39 -7.58 4.05 -8.85
CA PRO A 39 -8.87 3.90 -8.20
C PRO A 39 -8.71 3.55 -6.73
N GLY A 40 -9.53 4.11 -5.85
CA GLY A 40 -9.34 4.00 -4.39
C GLY A 40 -9.31 2.57 -3.84
N ASN A 41 -9.91 1.61 -4.56
CA ASN A 41 -9.95 0.18 -4.21
C ASN A 41 -9.14 -0.72 -5.17
N ALA A 42 -8.29 -0.15 -6.03
CA ALA A 42 -7.55 -0.90 -7.05
C ALA A 42 -6.75 -2.07 -6.46
N PHE A 43 -6.19 -1.90 -5.26
CA PHE A 43 -5.32 -2.88 -4.60
C PHE A 43 -5.97 -3.60 -3.41
N ASN A 44 -7.28 -3.40 -3.18
CA ASN A 44 -8.00 -4.18 -2.17
C ASN A 44 -8.33 -5.57 -2.73
N ILE A 45 -7.33 -6.45 -2.71
CA ILE A 45 -7.36 -7.81 -3.28
C ILE A 45 -7.09 -8.79 -2.14
N SER A 46 -8.05 -9.65 -1.82
CA SER A 46 -7.98 -10.55 -0.65
C SER A 46 -6.91 -11.63 -0.72
N THR A 47 -6.35 -11.90 -1.90
CA THR A 47 -5.30 -12.91 -2.10
C THR A 47 -3.89 -12.33 -2.19
N LEU A 48 -3.77 -11.00 -2.19
CA LEU A 48 -2.50 -10.32 -2.38
C LEU A 48 -1.68 -10.36 -1.08
N LEU A 49 -0.43 -10.79 -1.19
CA LEU A 49 0.53 -10.88 -0.09
C LEU A 49 1.62 -9.80 -0.20
N GLU A 50 1.99 -9.44 -1.42
CA GLU A 50 3.02 -8.42 -1.70
C GLU A 50 2.54 -7.43 -2.77
N LEU A 51 2.70 -6.15 -2.45
CA LEU A 51 2.45 -5.03 -3.34
C LEU A 51 3.67 -4.11 -3.38
N ASP A 52 4.24 -3.95 -4.56
CA ASP A 52 5.31 -2.99 -4.81
C ASP A 52 4.82 -1.83 -5.68
N LEU A 53 4.79 -0.64 -5.08
CA LEU A 53 4.43 0.64 -5.70
C LEU A 53 5.56 1.67 -5.51
N SER A 54 6.76 1.22 -5.18
CA SER A 54 7.92 2.08 -4.99
C SER A 54 8.28 2.85 -6.27
N PHE A 55 8.93 4.00 -6.13
CA PHE A 55 9.33 4.83 -7.28
C PHE A 55 8.14 5.19 -8.19
N ASN A 56 7.08 5.72 -7.59
CA ASN A 56 5.94 6.31 -8.29
C ASN A 56 5.75 7.77 -7.81
N GLU A 57 4.59 8.37 -8.06
CA GLU A 57 4.26 9.75 -7.71
C GLU A 57 3.01 9.83 -6.82
N LEU A 58 2.76 8.80 -6.00
CA LEU A 58 1.61 8.73 -5.10
C LEU A 58 1.74 9.74 -3.97
N SER A 59 0.66 10.47 -3.67
CA SER A 59 0.59 11.40 -2.54
C SER A 59 -0.17 10.84 -1.33
N SER A 60 -0.85 9.72 -1.50
CA SER A 60 -1.56 9.01 -0.43
C SER A 60 -1.23 7.51 -0.44
N ILE A 61 -1.41 6.88 0.73
CA ILE A 61 -1.32 5.43 0.87
C ILE A 61 -2.61 4.83 0.29
N PRO A 62 -2.55 3.99 -0.75
CA PRO A 62 -3.74 3.39 -1.33
C PRO A 62 -4.39 2.40 -0.36
N THR A 63 -5.71 2.20 -0.49
CA THR A 63 -6.42 1.21 0.32
C THR A 63 -6.00 -0.20 -0.10
N VAL A 64 -5.55 -1.00 0.86
CA VAL A 64 -5.15 -2.39 0.66
C VAL A 64 -6.06 -3.32 1.46
N ASN A 65 -6.02 -4.61 1.11
CA ASN A 65 -6.69 -5.61 1.91
C ASN A 65 -5.93 -5.84 3.23
N GLU A 66 -6.66 -6.09 4.32
CA GLU A 66 -6.08 -6.41 5.63
C GLU A 66 -5.19 -7.67 5.61
N GLY A 67 -5.33 -8.54 4.59
CA GLY A 67 -4.48 -9.71 4.37
C GLY A 67 -3.09 -9.44 3.78
N LEU A 68 -2.81 -8.21 3.32
CA LEU A 68 -1.52 -7.86 2.72
C LEU A 68 -0.39 -7.93 3.75
N GLU A 69 0.75 -8.53 3.40
CA GLU A 69 1.88 -8.72 4.31
C GLU A 69 3.03 -7.75 4.04
N ASN A 70 3.29 -7.43 2.77
CA ASN A 70 4.41 -6.60 2.35
C ASN A 70 3.92 -5.45 1.47
N LEU A 71 4.23 -4.22 1.87
CA LEU A 71 3.88 -3.02 1.12
C LEU A 71 5.10 -2.12 0.94
N TYR A 72 5.49 -1.92 -0.32
CA TYR A 72 6.60 -1.07 -0.71
C TYR A 72 6.07 0.22 -1.34
N LEU A 73 6.28 1.34 -0.67
CA LEU A 73 5.86 2.67 -1.10
C LEU A 73 7.02 3.68 -1.06
N GLN A 74 8.25 3.22 -0.89
CA GLN A 74 9.41 4.10 -0.83
C GLN A 74 9.58 4.92 -2.11
N VAL A 75 10.13 6.13 -1.97
CA VAL A 75 10.35 7.06 -3.08
C VAL A 75 9.03 7.37 -3.83
N ASN A 76 8.07 7.91 -3.08
CA ASN A 76 6.82 8.48 -3.59
C ASN A 76 6.69 9.94 -3.05
N LYS A 77 5.48 10.51 -3.05
CA LYS A 77 5.19 11.87 -2.57
C LYS A 77 4.21 11.87 -1.38
N ILE A 78 4.16 10.76 -0.61
CA ILE A 78 3.20 10.56 0.46
C ILE A 78 3.45 11.55 1.59
N GLN A 79 2.41 12.28 1.99
CA GLN A 79 2.50 13.33 3.02
C GLN A 79 1.75 12.99 4.30
N LYS A 80 0.86 11.98 4.27
CA LYS A 80 -0.02 11.67 5.40
C LYS A 80 -0.19 10.17 5.58
N PHE A 81 0.00 9.72 6.82
CA PHE A 81 -0.34 8.36 7.21
C PHE A 81 -1.85 8.24 7.42
N THR A 82 -2.48 7.27 6.78
CA THR A 82 -3.92 7.05 6.90
C THR A 82 -4.17 5.61 7.35
N VAL A 83 -4.54 5.41 8.61
CA VAL A 83 -4.76 4.08 9.20
C VAL A 83 -5.87 3.32 8.46
N SER A 84 -6.89 4.03 7.95
CA SER A 84 -7.99 3.42 7.21
C SER A 84 -7.58 2.82 5.86
N SER A 85 -6.39 3.15 5.34
CA SER A 85 -5.83 2.47 4.16
C SER A 85 -5.45 1.02 4.45
N PHE A 86 -5.24 0.66 5.73
CA PHE A 86 -4.84 -0.68 6.18
C PHE A 86 -5.94 -1.44 6.92
N CYS A 87 -6.72 -0.75 7.76
CA CYS A 87 -7.79 -1.35 8.57
C CYS A 87 -9.09 -0.57 8.40
N LYS A 88 -10.17 -1.23 8.00
CA LYS A 88 -11.49 -0.57 7.89
C LYS A 88 -12.13 -0.36 9.26
N VAL A 89 -11.92 -1.34 10.14
CA VAL A 89 -12.33 -1.34 11.54
C VAL A 89 -11.12 -1.77 12.35
N ILE A 90 -10.93 -1.16 13.52
CA ILE A 90 -9.84 -1.51 14.42
C ILE A 90 -10.44 -2.30 15.58
N GLY A 91 -10.00 -3.53 15.76
CA GLY A 91 -10.50 -4.39 16.82
C GLY A 91 -9.53 -5.49 17.24
N PRO A 92 -9.92 -6.28 18.25
CA PRO A 92 -9.14 -7.44 18.68
C PRO A 92 -8.99 -8.49 17.58
N LEU A 93 -10.00 -8.64 16.71
CA LEU A 93 -10.00 -9.59 15.59
C LEU A 93 -9.77 -8.92 14.23
N ASP A 94 -10.00 -7.60 14.13
CA ASP A 94 -9.87 -6.81 12.90
C ASP A 94 -8.60 -5.97 12.91
N TYR A 95 -7.63 -6.35 12.08
CA TYR A 95 -6.29 -5.74 12.00
C TYR A 95 -5.56 -6.16 10.73
N SER A 96 -4.55 -5.38 10.37
CA SER A 96 -3.72 -5.64 9.21
C SER A 96 -2.67 -6.72 9.49
N ARG A 97 -2.42 -7.56 8.49
CA ARG A 97 -1.35 -8.58 8.48
C ARG A 97 -0.01 -8.05 7.97
N ILE A 98 0.10 -6.75 7.73
CA ILE A 98 1.36 -6.13 7.30
C ILE A 98 2.48 -6.49 8.28
N LYS A 99 3.54 -7.06 7.74
CA LYS A 99 4.80 -7.38 8.42
C LYS A 99 5.88 -6.36 8.06
N HIS A 100 5.91 -5.94 6.79
CA HIS A 100 6.91 -5.03 6.26
C HIS A 100 6.24 -3.87 5.52
N LEU A 101 6.50 -2.65 5.99
CA LEU A 101 6.02 -1.41 5.37
C LEU A 101 7.20 -0.48 5.11
N ARG A 102 7.44 -0.17 3.84
CA ARG A 102 8.49 0.76 3.40
C ARG A 102 7.87 2.08 2.96
N LEU A 103 8.18 3.15 3.66
CA LEU A 103 7.72 4.52 3.40
C LEU A 103 8.89 5.53 3.31
N ASP A 104 10.14 5.07 3.38
CA ASP A 104 11.34 5.89 3.22
C ASP A 104 11.35 6.66 1.89
N GLY A 105 11.97 7.83 1.86
CA GLY A 105 11.96 8.71 0.67
C GLY A 105 10.59 9.27 0.30
N ASN A 106 9.63 9.31 1.23
CA ASN A 106 8.40 10.09 1.12
C ASN A 106 8.49 11.41 1.90
N ASN A 107 7.40 12.17 1.94
CA ASN A 107 7.30 13.44 2.66
C ASN A 107 6.52 13.26 3.98
N ILE A 108 6.79 12.14 4.66
CA ILE A 108 6.20 11.77 5.95
C ILE A 108 7.30 11.42 6.94
N THR A 109 7.09 11.76 8.20
CA THR A 109 8.04 11.51 9.29
C THR A 109 7.39 10.70 10.41
N ARG A 110 8.19 10.23 11.37
CA ARG A 110 7.68 9.56 12.58
C ARG A 110 6.69 10.41 13.39
N ALA A 111 6.80 11.74 13.32
CA ALA A 111 5.90 12.65 14.03
C ALA A 111 4.48 12.66 13.43
N ASP A 112 4.33 12.24 12.17
CA ASP A 112 3.05 12.23 11.46
C ASP A 112 2.26 10.92 11.68
N LEU A 113 2.83 9.97 12.42
CA LEU A 113 2.23 8.67 12.67
C LEU A 113 1.16 8.74 13.79
N PRO A 114 -0.10 8.39 13.50
CA PRO A 114 -1.17 8.41 14.50
C PRO A 114 -1.05 7.24 15.47
N GLN A 115 -1.41 7.43 16.74
CA GLN A 115 -1.30 6.39 17.77
C GLN A 115 -2.15 5.14 17.46
N GLU A 116 -3.30 5.30 16.80
CA GLU A 116 -4.15 4.15 16.45
C GLU A 116 -3.48 3.18 15.46
N MET A 117 -2.42 3.62 14.75
CA MET A 117 -1.71 2.75 13.83
C MET A 117 -1.12 1.53 14.54
N TYR A 118 -0.68 1.67 15.80
CA TYR A 118 -0.05 0.57 16.53
C TYR A 118 -1.04 -0.55 16.87
N THR A 119 -2.34 -0.26 16.90
CA THR A 119 -3.39 -1.27 17.08
C THR A 119 -3.72 -1.99 15.78
N CYS A 120 -3.75 -1.23 14.67
CA CYS A 120 -4.04 -1.74 13.33
C CYS A 120 -2.87 -2.54 12.75
N LEU A 121 -1.63 -2.03 12.85
CA LEU A 121 -0.40 -2.61 12.32
C LEU A 121 0.41 -3.35 13.39
N ARG A 122 -0.24 -3.91 14.40
CA ARG A 122 0.43 -4.58 15.53
C ARG A 122 1.28 -5.81 15.16
N GLN A 123 1.14 -6.32 13.94
CA GLN A 123 1.95 -7.42 13.41
C GLN A 123 3.16 -6.94 12.59
N ALA A 124 3.31 -5.63 12.38
CA ALA A 124 4.43 -5.08 11.65
C ALA A 124 5.72 -5.39 12.39
N SER A 125 6.61 -6.11 11.72
CA SER A 125 7.97 -6.39 12.18
C SER A 125 8.88 -5.21 11.87
N ASP A 126 8.61 -4.50 10.77
CA ASP A 126 9.37 -3.32 10.39
C ASP A 126 8.51 -2.29 9.64
N ILE A 127 8.74 -1.02 9.98
CA ILE A 127 8.12 0.16 9.35
C ILE A 127 9.24 1.16 9.11
N GLU A 128 9.74 1.21 7.88
CA GLU A 128 10.84 2.10 7.50
C GLU A 128 10.29 3.45 7.02
N LEU A 129 10.77 4.54 7.62
CA LEU A 129 10.35 5.92 7.33
C LEU A 129 11.51 6.85 6.99
N GLU A 130 12.75 6.41 7.18
CA GLU A 130 13.99 7.19 7.05
C GLU A 130 14.97 6.48 6.11
#